data_AF-A0A7Y8HJ91-F1
#
_entry.id   AF-A0A7Y8HJ91-F1
#
_cell.length_a   1.000
_cell.length_b   1.000
_cell.length_c   1.000
_cell.angle_alpha   90.00
_cell.angle_beta   90.00
_cell.angle_gamma   90.00
#
_symmetry.space_group_name_H-M   'P 1'
#
loop_
_entity.id
_entity.type
_entity.pdbx_description
1 polymer ?
#
loop_
_entity_poly.entity_id
_entity_poly.type
_entity_poly.pdbx_seq_one_letter_code
_entity_poly.pdbx_strand_id
1 'polypeptide(L)'
;MIEYMSSTINDFRNFISPNKRIEEFTVLEAIKNTLFLVDYNFNLLNIFVNLDNIDKDIIIVGNKNEFIQVLINILNNAKDAILEK
;
A
#
# COMPACT_ATOMS: atom_id res chain seq x y z
N MET A 1 9.10 -2.60 24.32
CA MET A 1 10.05 -3.09 23.29
C MET A 1 9.71 -4.48 22.73
N ILE A 2 8.92 -5.31 23.43
CA ILE A 2 8.46 -6.62 22.93
C ILE A 2 7.18 -6.54 22.07
N GLU A 3 6.36 -5.49 22.22
CA GLU A 3 5.09 -5.36 21.49
C GLU A 3 5.25 -4.96 20.02
N TYR A 4 6.30 -4.22 19.65
CA TYR A 4 6.54 -3.84 18.26
C TYR A 4 6.98 -5.05 17.40
N MET A 5 7.79 -5.97 17.93
CA MET A 5 8.17 -7.20 17.23
C MET A 5 7.05 -8.25 17.18
N SER A 6 6.12 -8.21 18.15
CA SER A 6 4.94 -9.09 18.13
C SER A 6 3.96 -8.72 17.03
N SER A 7 3.86 -7.44 16.65
CA SER A 7 3.05 -7.00 15.51
C SER A 7 3.60 -7.56 14.18
N THR A 8 4.92 -7.52 13.98
CA THR A 8 5.59 -8.04 12.78
C THR A 8 5.44 -9.56 12.64
N ILE A 9 5.49 -10.32 13.74
CA ILE A 9 5.28 -11.78 13.72
C ILE A 9 3.83 -12.13 13.41
N ASN A 10 2.87 -11.40 13.97
CA ASN A 10 1.45 -11.62 13.66
C ASN A 10 1.12 -11.23 12.21
N ASP A 11 1.75 -10.19 11.67
CA ASP A 11 1.62 -9.80 10.27
C ASP A 11 2.20 -10.87 9.33
N PHE A 12 3.34 -11.49 9.69
CA PHE A 12 3.89 -12.65 8.97
C PHE A 12 2.95 -13.87 9.01
N ARG A 13 2.29 -14.11 10.14
CA ARG A 13 1.36 -15.23 10.31
C ARG A 13 0.07 -15.03 9.50
N ASN A 14 -0.40 -13.79 9.39
CA ASN A 14 -1.51 -13.42 8.52
C ASN A 14 -1.14 -13.49 7.03
N PHE A 15 0.13 -13.27 6.68
CA PHE A 15 0.67 -13.45 5.32
C PHE A 15 0.63 -14.93 4.85
N ILE A 16 0.67 -15.88 5.79
CA ILE A 16 0.64 -17.34 5.53
C ILE A 16 -0.80 -17.90 5.59
N SER A 17 -1.82 -17.06 5.79
CA SER A 17 -3.20 -17.54 5.80
C SER A 17 -3.65 -17.94 4.38
N PRO A 18 -4.05 -19.20 4.14
CA PRO A 18 -4.37 -19.71 2.79
C PRO A 18 -5.67 -19.15 2.23
N ASN A 19 -6.41 -18.37 3.00
CA ASN A 19 -7.53 -17.55 2.53
C ASN A 19 -7.01 -16.24 1.91
N LYS A 20 -6.10 -16.35 0.93
CA LYS A 20 -5.84 -15.25 -0.01
C LYS A 20 -7.16 -15.01 -0.75
N ARG A 21 -7.94 -14.02 -0.31
CA ARG A 21 -9.17 -13.62 -0.99
C ARG A 21 -8.77 -13.07 -2.36
N ILE A 22 -8.84 -13.96 -3.36
CA ILE A 22 -8.79 -13.56 -4.75
C ILE A 22 -10.14 -12.90 -5.02
N GLU A 23 -10.09 -11.62 -5.36
CA GLU A 23 -11.26 -10.83 -5.70
C GLU A 23 -11.02 -10.07 -6.99
N GLU A 24 -12.09 -9.71 -7.67
CA GLU A 24 -12.06 -8.75 -8.76
C GLU A 24 -12.07 -7.35 -8.16
N PHE A 25 -11.10 -6.52 -8.55
CA PHE A 25 -11.01 -5.13 -8.09
C PHE A 25 -10.43 -4.25 -9.18
N THR A 26 -10.66 -2.94 -9.08
CA THR A 26 -10.03 -2.01 -10.02
C THR A 26 -8.70 -1.53 -9.50
N VAL A 27 -7.73 -1.38 -10.41
CA VAL A 27 -6.40 -0.87 -10.09
C VAL A 27 -6.51 0.54 -9.50
N LEU A 28 -7.43 1.37 -10.02
CA LEU A 28 -7.67 2.70 -9.48
C LEU A 28 -8.17 2.67 -8.04
N GLU A 29 -9.07 1.74 -7.70
CA GLU A 29 -9.53 1.57 -6.33
C GLU A 29 -8.38 1.19 -5.39
N ALA A 30 -7.53 0.24 -5.80
CA ALA A 30 -6.38 -0.15 -4.99
C ALA A 30 -5.39 1.01 -4.79
N ILE A 31 -5.10 1.79 -5.85
CA ILE A 31 -4.27 2.99 -5.77
C ILE A 31 -4.88 4.01 -4.80
N LYS A 32 -6.18 4.31 -4.92
CA LYS A 32 -6.87 5.26 -4.03
C LYS A 32 -6.80 4.81 -2.56
N ASN A 33 -6.99 3.51 -2.30
CA ASN A 33 -6.86 2.96 -0.96
C ASN A 33 -5.44 3.10 -0.43
N THR A 34 -4.43 2.81 -1.26
CA THR A 34 -3.03 3.03 -0.89
C THR A 34 -2.76 4.50 -0.55
N LEU A 35 -3.22 5.44 -1.38
CA LEU A 35 -3.03 6.87 -1.13
C LEU A 35 -3.69 7.28 0.18
N PHE A 36 -4.93 6.87 0.43
CA PHE A 36 -5.63 7.13 1.68
C PHE A 36 -4.85 6.63 2.91
N LEU A 37 -4.21 5.45 2.82
CA LEU A 37 -3.43 4.88 3.92
C LEU A 37 -2.14 5.64 4.22
N VAL A 38 -1.52 6.26 3.21
CA VAL A 38 -0.24 6.98 3.39
C VAL A 38 -0.42 8.50 3.52
N ASP A 39 -1.59 9.02 3.16
CA ASP A 39 -1.90 10.46 3.04
C ASP A 39 -1.47 11.26 4.27
N TYR A 40 -1.86 10.81 5.47
CA TYR A 40 -1.53 11.53 6.71
C TYR A 40 -0.01 11.71 6.89
N ASN A 41 0.77 10.65 6.70
CA ASN A 41 2.22 10.70 6.88
C ASN A 41 2.90 11.54 5.79
N PHE A 42 2.39 11.49 4.56
CA PHE A 42 2.94 12.23 3.43
C PHE A 42 2.66 13.73 3.58
N ASN A 43 1.45 14.09 4.00
CA ASN A 43 1.05 15.48 4.26
C ASN A 43 1.88 16.12 5.39
N LEU A 44 2.17 15.38 6.47
CA LEU A 44 3.05 15.88 7.55
C LEU A 44 4.47 16.23 7.05
N LEU A 45 4.92 15.58 5.98
CA LEU A 45 6.22 15.78 5.37
C LEU A 45 6.17 16.75 4.17
N ASN A 46 5.00 17.36 3.89
CA ASN A 46 4.73 18.16 2.69
C ASN A 46 5.07 17.43 1.37
N ILE A 47 4.86 16.11 1.34
CA ILE A 47 5.01 15.29 0.14
C ILE A 47 3.64 15.13 -0.50
N PHE A 48 3.53 15.50 -1.77
CA PHE A 48 2.30 15.39 -2.55
C PHE A 48 2.42 14.26 -3.57
N VAL A 49 1.39 13.42 -3.67
CA VAL A 49 1.31 12.34 -4.66
C VAL A 49 0.25 12.69 -5.68
N ASN A 50 0.66 12.82 -6.95
CA ASN A 50 -0.24 13.11 -8.06
C ASN A 50 -0.52 11.83 -8.85
N LEU A 51 -1.78 11.66 -9.26
CA LEU A 51 -2.20 10.60 -10.17
C LEU A 51 -2.53 11.22 -11.52
N ASP A 52 -1.74 10.86 -12.53
CA ASP A 52 -1.87 11.37 -13.89
C ASP A 52 -2.19 10.25 -14.89
N ASN A 53 -2.75 10.61 -16.05
CA ASN A 53 -2.99 9.71 -17.20
C ASN A 53 -3.90 8.49 -16.91
N ILE A 54 -4.95 8.68 -16.11
CA ILE A 54 -5.95 7.63 -15.89
C ILE A 54 -7.01 7.70 -16.99
N ASP A 55 -6.73 7.06 -18.13
CA ASP A 55 -7.63 7.06 -19.29
C ASP A 55 -8.77 6.02 -19.16
N LYS A 56 -8.47 4.86 -18.55
CA LYS A 56 -9.43 3.77 -18.33
C LYS A 56 -9.10 3.05 -17.03
N ASP A 57 -10.13 2.77 -16.25
CA ASP A 57 -9.97 1.94 -15.07
C ASP A 57 -9.77 0.47 -15.49
N ILE A 58 -8.76 -0.17 -14.89
CA ILE A 58 -8.36 -1.53 -15.23
C ILE A 58 -8.88 -2.44 -14.13
N ILE A 59 -9.65 -3.45 -14.52
CA ILE A 59 -10.13 -4.49 -13.61
C ILE A 59 -9.14 -5.64 -13.65
N ILE A 60 -8.72 -6.10 -12.46
CA ILE A 60 -7.86 -7.28 -12.30
C ILE A 60 -8.42 -8.22 -11.25
N VAL A 61 -8.05 -9.50 -11.35
CA VAL A 61 -8.41 -10.54 -10.38
C VAL A 61 -7.17 -10.93 -9.60
N GLY A 62 -7.19 -10.76 -8.28
CA GLY A 62 -6.04 -11.04 -7.43
C GLY A 62 -6.28 -10.75 -5.96
N ASN A 63 -5.22 -10.85 -5.15
CA ASN A 63 -5.27 -10.43 -3.76
C ASN A 63 -5.04 -8.92 -3.66
N LYS A 64 -6.14 -8.16 -3.56
CA LYS A 64 -6.12 -6.69 -3.47
C LYS A 64 -5.26 -6.17 -2.32
N ASN A 65 -5.29 -6.84 -1.17
CA ASN A 65 -4.54 -6.42 0.01
C ASN A 65 -3.02 -6.57 -0.21
N GLU A 66 -2.58 -7.67 -0.82
CA GLU A 66 -1.16 -7.84 -1.20
C GLU A 66 -0.74 -6.79 -2.23
N PHE A 67 -1.60 -6.47 -3.20
CA PHE A 67 -1.34 -5.41 -4.18
C PHE A 67 -1.17 -4.04 -3.51
N ILE A 68 -2.08 -3.68 -2.59
CA ILE A 68 -2.00 -2.44 -1.80
C ILE A 68 -0.69 -2.38 -1.00
N GLN A 69 -0.27 -3.48 -0.37
CA GLN A 69 0.99 -3.55 0.39
C GLN A 69 2.22 -3.31 -0.49
N VAL A 70 2.24 -3.87 -1.71
CA VAL A 70 3.32 -3.60 -2.67
C VAL A 70 3.39 -2.12 -3.03
N LEU A 71 2.24 -1.48 -3.30
CA LEU A 71 2.21 -0.04 -3.59
C LEU A 71 2.69 0.80 -2.40
N ILE A 72 2.30 0.46 -1.17
CA ILE A 72 2.78 1.13 0.05
C ILE A 72 4.29 1.05 0.16
N ASN A 73 4.88 -0.13 -0.11
CA ASN A 73 6.33 -0.30 -0.07
C ASN A 73 7.04 0.59 -1.10
N ILE A 74 6.51 0.67 -2.33
CA ILE A 74 7.05 1.54 -3.37
C ILE A 74 6.99 3.01 -2.94
N LEU A 75 5.84 3.45 -2.42
CA LEU A 75 5.67 4.84 -1.96
C LEU A 75 6.56 5.17 -0.77
N ASN A 76 6.73 4.26 0.19
CA ASN A 76 7.64 4.46 1.31
C ASN A 76 9.09 4.60 0.85
N ASN A 77 9.53 3.78 -0.11
CA ASN A 77 10.87 3.92 -0.68
C ASN A 77 11.05 5.29 -1.37
N ALA A 78 10.03 5.77 -2.09
CA ALA A 78 10.06 7.09 -2.71
C ALA A 78 10.12 8.22 -1.66
N LYS A 79 9.33 8.11 -0.59
CA LYS A 79 9.34 9.03 0.55
C LYS A 79 10.72 9.05 1.21
N ASP A 80 11.31 7.89 1.48
CA ASP A 80 12.62 7.80 2.12
C ASP A 80 13.70 8.44 1.23
N ALA A 81 13.68 8.18 -0.08
CA ALA A 81 14.60 8.82 -1.04
C ALA A 81 14.44 10.35 -1.15
N ILE A 82 13.23 10.89 -0.92
CA ILE A 82 13.00 12.35 -0.85
C ILE A 82 13.62 12.94 0.43
N LEU A 83 13.60 12.20 1.53
CA LEU A 83 14.08 12.64 2.84
C LEU A 83 15.59 12.44 3.04
N GLU A 84 16.21 11.47 2.37
CA GLU A 84 17.65 11.15 2.46
C GLU A 84 18.59 12.21 1.80
N LYS A 85 18.29 13.49 1.95
CA LYS A 85 19.22 14.57 1.59
C LYS A 85 20.39 14.70 2.55
#